data_AF-A0A9D7FL96-F1
#
_entry.id   AF-A0A9D7FL96-F1
#
_cell.length_a   1.000
_cell.length_b   1.000
_cell.length_c   1.000
_cell.angle_alpha   90.00
_cell.angle_beta   90.00
_cell.angle_gamma   90.00
#
_symmetry.space_group_name_H-M   'P 1'
#
loop_
_entity.id
_entity.type
_entity.pdbx_description
1 polymer ?
#
loop_
_entity_poly.entity_id
_entity_poly.type
_entity_poly.pdbx_seq_one_letter_code
_entity_poly.pdbx_strand_id
1 'polypeptide(L)'
;MKLNLLLIFILLFIKGSSAFDYYWIGGSGNWNDYANHWATTSGGSTFQVGPPTQNDIVYFDVNSFNNSSDKVTIDSNADCKSFNYDNFSYAEIECDTITRQLNVYGDINITTPFNFSFDGELIIRSTSSIRTSFTPLFSTIVFDGTGETFTLADSLLSENKILFLNGSLFTQSYAVYLNSVSCAQSTTVKLIDFESSDIHVKGFIDLLSWYGTFDFSGANAYLTEAGQIKQ
;
A
#
# COMPACT_ATOMS: atom_id res chain seq x y z
N MET A 1 9.59 39.54 -38.33
CA MET A 1 8.43 38.63 -38.13
C MET A 1 8.89 37.19 -38.35
N LYS A 2 9.62 36.59 -37.39
CA LYS A 2 10.17 35.23 -37.51
C LYS A 2 10.49 34.60 -36.14
N LEU A 3 9.69 34.94 -35.13
CA LEU A 3 9.82 34.40 -33.78
C LEU A 3 8.41 34.17 -33.24
N ASN A 4 7.71 33.13 -33.72
CA ASN A 4 6.42 32.70 -33.13
C ASN A 4 5.90 31.33 -33.60
N LEU A 5 6.70 30.51 -34.31
CA LEU A 5 6.26 29.16 -34.70
C LEU A 5 6.97 28.04 -33.93
N LEU A 6 8.17 28.28 -33.37
CA LEU A 6 8.93 27.25 -32.65
C LEU A 6 8.41 27.00 -31.22
N LEU A 7 7.83 28.00 -30.56
CA LEU A 7 7.26 27.85 -29.21
C LEU A 7 5.95 27.04 -29.18
N ILE A 8 5.15 27.08 -30.25
CA ILE A 8 3.86 26.39 -30.32
C ILE A 8 4.05 24.87 -30.54
N PHE A 9 5.13 24.46 -31.20
CA PHE A 9 5.45 23.04 -31.44
C PHE A 9 5.98 22.31 -30.18
N ILE A 10 6.55 23.04 -29.22
CA ILE A 10 7.06 22.46 -27.95
C ILE A 10 5.92 22.24 -26.93
N LEU A 11 4.82 22.99 -27.03
CA LEU A 11 3.65 22.84 -26.15
C LEU A 11 2.72 21.67 -26.54
N LEU A 12 2.90 21.05 -27.71
CA LEU A 12 2.07 19.93 -28.21
C LEU A 12 2.56 18.53 -27.78
N PHE A 13 3.63 18.43 -26.98
CA PHE A 13 4.18 17.15 -26.51
C PHE A 13 4.29 17.04 -24.99
N ILE A 14 3.49 17.78 -24.23
CA ILE A 14 3.25 17.43 -22.83
C ILE A 14 2.12 16.40 -22.82
N LYS A 15 2.42 15.15 -23.18
CA LYS A 15 1.60 14.04 -22.68
C LYS A 15 1.83 14.01 -21.18
N GLY A 16 0.99 14.73 -20.43
CA GLY A 16 0.84 14.43 -19.02
C GLY A 16 0.52 12.93 -18.92
N SER A 17 1.24 12.22 -18.06
CA SER A 17 0.87 10.86 -17.71
C SER A 17 -0.53 10.93 -17.12
N SER A 18 -1.55 10.56 -17.90
CA SER A 18 -2.90 10.42 -17.39
C SER A 18 -2.91 9.12 -16.63
N ALA A 19 -3.24 9.17 -15.34
CA ALA A 19 -3.59 7.98 -14.60
C ALA A 19 -4.77 7.32 -15.32
N PHE A 20 -4.66 6.02 -15.62
CA PHE A 20 -5.81 5.25 -16.05
C PHE A 20 -6.44 4.56 -14.85
N ASP A 21 -7.76 4.40 -14.90
CA ASP A 21 -8.50 3.61 -13.92
C ASP A 21 -8.54 2.14 -14.39
N TYR A 22 -8.16 1.24 -13.48
CA TYR A 22 -8.08 -0.20 -13.68
C TYR A 22 -9.07 -0.88 -12.75
N TYR A 23 -10.13 -1.47 -13.30
CA TYR A 23 -11.17 -2.14 -12.53
C TYR A 23 -10.99 -3.65 -12.64
N TRP A 24 -10.80 -4.33 -11.50
CA TRP A 24 -10.79 -5.78 -11.49
C TRP A 24 -12.18 -6.30 -11.83
N ILE A 25 -12.30 -7.28 -12.72
CA ILE A 25 -13.56 -7.96 -13.05
C ILE A 25 -13.33 -9.46 -13.31
N GLY A 26 -14.42 -10.22 -13.41
CA GLY A 26 -14.36 -11.63 -13.83
C GLY A 26 -14.13 -12.64 -12.70
N GLY A 27 -14.06 -12.20 -11.44
CA GLY A 27 -13.84 -13.08 -10.29
C GLY A 27 -12.37 -13.46 -10.13
N SER A 28 -12.09 -14.75 -9.88
CA SER A 28 -10.72 -15.22 -9.64
C SER A 28 -9.82 -15.07 -10.86
N GLY A 29 -8.57 -14.67 -10.64
CA GLY A 29 -7.59 -14.52 -11.71
C GLY A 29 -6.22 -14.02 -11.25
N ASN A 30 -5.31 -13.96 -12.20
CA ASN A 30 -3.95 -13.48 -12.01
C ASN A 30 -3.86 -11.97 -12.26
N TRP A 31 -3.13 -11.24 -11.42
CA TRP A 31 -2.92 -9.80 -11.56
C TRP A 31 -2.41 -9.42 -12.95
N ASN A 32 -1.53 -10.22 -13.56
CA ASN A 32 -1.02 -9.95 -14.92
C ASN A 32 -1.90 -10.43 -16.05
N ASP A 33 -3.03 -11.09 -15.79
CA ASP A 33 -4.00 -11.43 -16.81
C ASP A 33 -4.90 -10.22 -17.15
N TYR A 34 -4.24 -9.13 -17.53
CA TYR A 34 -4.86 -7.84 -17.76
C TYR A 34 -5.90 -7.87 -18.88
N ALA A 35 -5.73 -8.77 -19.85
CA ALA A 35 -6.64 -8.89 -20.99
C ALA A 35 -7.99 -9.52 -20.62
N ASN A 36 -8.11 -10.09 -19.40
CA ASN A 36 -9.34 -10.73 -18.91
C ASN A 36 -9.84 -10.15 -17.57
N HIS A 37 -8.99 -9.48 -16.80
CA HIS A 37 -9.35 -9.02 -15.46
C HIS A 37 -9.26 -7.51 -15.23
N TRP A 38 -8.44 -6.78 -15.99
CA TRP A 38 -8.33 -5.33 -15.83
C TRP A 38 -9.18 -4.60 -16.86
N ALA A 39 -10.39 -4.21 -16.48
CA ALA A 39 -11.28 -3.40 -17.30
C ALA A 39 -10.97 -1.91 -17.20
N THR A 40 -11.33 -1.18 -18.25
CA THR A 40 -11.25 0.30 -18.36
C THR A 40 -12.37 1.02 -17.61
N THR A 41 -13.42 0.30 -17.21
CA THR A 41 -14.57 0.80 -16.46
C THR A 41 -15.13 -0.29 -15.56
N SER A 42 -15.76 0.10 -14.44
CA SER A 42 -16.42 -0.84 -13.51
C SER A 42 -17.47 -1.71 -14.22
N GLY A 43 -17.33 -3.03 -14.11
CA GLY A 43 -18.22 -4.02 -14.75
C GLY A 43 -18.20 -4.01 -16.30
N GLY A 44 -17.29 -3.24 -16.91
CA GLY A 44 -17.18 -3.12 -18.36
C GLY A 44 -16.49 -4.31 -19.02
N SER A 45 -16.65 -4.45 -20.33
CA SER A 45 -16.06 -5.56 -21.12
C SER A 45 -14.84 -5.14 -21.96
N THR A 46 -14.36 -3.91 -21.81
CA THR A 46 -13.17 -3.41 -22.50
C THR A 46 -11.99 -3.46 -21.56
N PHE A 47 -11.00 -4.26 -21.92
CA PHE A 47 -9.82 -4.53 -21.10
C PHE A 47 -8.65 -3.62 -21.44
N GLN A 48 -7.76 -3.50 -20.47
CA GLN A 48 -6.49 -2.79 -20.58
C GLN A 48 -5.52 -3.55 -21.50
N VAL A 49 -4.45 -2.89 -21.92
CA VAL A 49 -3.44 -3.46 -22.84
C VAL A 49 -2.14 -3.87 -22.15
N GLY A 50 -2.12 -3.79 -20.82
CA GLY A 50 -1.02 -4.19 -19.94
C GLY A 50 -1.49 -4.15 -18.49
N PRO A 51 -0.71 -4.73 -17.54
CA PRO A 51 -1.03 -4.63 -16.12
C PRO A 51 -0.95 -3.17 -15.62
N PRO A 52 -1.57 -2.85 -14.47
CA PRO A 52 -1.44 -1.54 -13.84
C PRO A 52 0.03 -1.16 -13.61
N THR A 53 0.33 0.13 -13.71
CA THR A 53 1.66 0.69 -13.44
C THR A 53 1.63 1.65 -12.25
N GLN A 54 2.79 2.16 -11.84
CA GLN A 54 2.93 3.19 -10.80
C GLN A 54 2.09 4.48 -11.00
N ASN A 55 1.55 4.71 -12.19
CA ASN A 55 0.73 5.89 -12.51
C ASN A 55 -0.78 5.61 -12.47
N ASP A 56 -1.18 4.35 -12.42
CA ASP A 56 -2.57 3.91 -12.63
C ASP A 56 -3.28 3.62 -11.31
N ILE A 57 -4.59 3.84 -11.27
CA ILE A 57 -5.39 3.63 -10.07
C ILE A 57 -6.13 2.30 -10.21
N VAL A 58 -5.98 1.40 -9.24
CA VAL A 58 -6.69 0.12 -9.23
C VAL A 58 -7.91 0.18 -8.34
N TYR A 59 -8.98 -0.48 -8.76
CA TYR A 59 -10.25 -0.58 -8.06
C TYR A 59 -10.71 -2.03 -8.00
N PHE A 60 -10.99 -2.47 -6.78
CA PHE A 60 -11.78 -3.65 -6.47
C PHE A 60 -13.12 -3.17 -5.92
N ASP A 61 -14.16 -3.20 -6.74
CA ASP A 61 -15.49 -2.67 -6.41
C ASP A 61 -16.56 -3.77 -6.49
N VAL A 62 -17.82 -3.42 -6.27
CA VAL A 62 -18.97 -4.35 -6.28
C VAL A 62 -19.05 -5.28 -7.50
N ASN A 63 -18.47 -4.92 -8.65
CA ASN A 63 -18.46 -5.72 -9.88
C ASN A 63 -17.21 -6.60 -10.03
N SER A 64 -16.27 -6.57 -9.08
CA SER A 64 -15.01 -7.30 -9.18
C SER A 64 -15.13 -8.79 -8.94
N PHE A 65 -16.01 -9.21 -8.04
CA PHE A 65 -16.10 -10.59 -7.56
C PHE A 65 -17.54 -11.11 -7.62
N ASN A 66 -17.67 -12.38 -7.96
CA ASN A 66 -18.96 -13.08 -8.01
C ASN A 66 -19.18 -13.97 -6.78
N ASN A 67 -18.09 -14.41 -6.12
CA ASN A 67 -18.13 -15.28 -4.96
C ASN A 67 -17.17 -14.79 -3.87
N SER A 68 -17.47 -15.11 -2.61
CA SER A 68 -16.57 -14.83 -1.48
C SER A 68 -15.30 -15.68 -1.49
N SER A 69 -15.24 -16.73 -2.31
CA SER A 69 -14.05 -17.57 -2.52
C SER A 69 -13.20 -17.13 -3.70
N ASP A 70 -13.58 -16.04 -4.39
CA ASP A 70 -12.80 -15.54 -5.51
C ASP A 70 -11.43 -15.03 -5.03
N LYS A 71 -10.40 -15.20 -5.86
CA LYS A 71 -9.01 -14.91 -5.53
C LYS A 71 -8.32 -14.06 -6.59
N VAL A 72 -7.66 -13.00 -6.17
CA VAL A 72 -6.69 -12.27 -6.98
C VAL A 72 -5.31 -12.76 -6.61
N THR A 73 -4.61 -13.36 -7.56
CA THR A 73 -3.24 -13.85 -7.34
C THR A 73 -2.24 -12.87 -7.94
N ILE A 74 -1.41 -12.26 -7.11
CA ILE A 74 -0.25 -11.48 -7.55
C ILE A 74 0.81 -12.48 -8.07
N ASP A 75 0.86 -12.62 -9.39
CA ASP A 75 1.66 -13.60 -10.14
C ASP A 75 2.83 -12.96 -10.92
N SER A 76 3.15 -11.71 -10.63
CA SER A 76 4.45 -11.00 -10.80
C SER A 76 4.50 -9.87 -9.78
N ASN A 77 5.60 -9.13 -9.68
CA ASN A 77 5.54 -7.85 -8.98
C ASN A 77 4.46 -6.98 -9.60
N ALA A 78 3.66 -6.36 -8.75
CA ALA A 78 2.52 -5.53 -9.09
C ALA A 78 2.80 -4.09 -8.69
N ASP A 79 2.30 -3.15 -9.47
CA ASP A 79 2.47 -1.72 -9.24
C ASP A 79 1.12 -1.03 -9.38
N CYS A 80 0.85 -0.03 -8.54
CA CYS A 80 -0.25 0.89 -8.74
C CYS A 80 0.09 2.25 -8.14
N LYS A 81 -0.51 3.31 -8.68
CA LYS A 81 -0.55 4.60 -8.00
C LYS A 81 -1.39 4.49 -6.75
N SER A 82 -2.66 4.09 -6.88
CA SER A 82 -3.56 4.01 -5.73
C SER A 82 -4.27 2.66 -5.71
N PHE A 83 -4.36 2.10 -4.51
CA PHE A 83 -5.00 0.82 -4.24
C PHE A 83 -6.35 1.06 -3.58
N ASN A 84 -7.44 0.88 -4.32
CA ASN A 84 -8.79 1.05 -3.80
C ASN A 84 -9.51 -0.29 -3.69
N TYR A 85 -10.00 -0.60 -2.49
CA TYR A 85 -10.85 -1.73 -2.24
C TYR A 85 -12.14 -1.25 -1.58
N ASP A 86 -13.24 -1.30 -2.33
CA ASP A 86 -14.58 -0.89 -1.93
C ASP A 86 -15.60 -1.95 -2.39
N ASN A 87 -15.41 -3.18 -1.93
CA ASN A 87 -16.33 -4.28 -2.16
C ASN A 87 -16.70 -4.94 -0.83
N PHE A 88 -17.97 -5.34 -0.69
CA PHE A 88 -18.46 -6.11 0.45
C PHE A 88 -18.22 -7.62 0.32
N SER A 89 -17.74 -8.09 -0.82
CA SER A 89 -17.32 -9.47 -1.03
C SER A 89 -16.03 -9.75 -0.26
N TYR A 90 -15.96 -10.86 0.48
CA TYR A 90 -14.75 -11.28 1.21
C TYR A 90 -13.72 -11.98 0.31
N ALA A 91 -13.62 -11.57 -0.96
CA ALA A 91 -12.63 -12.13 -1.88
C ALA A 91 -11.21 -11.95 -1.35
N GLU A 92 -10.33 -12.85 -1.74
CA GLU A 92 -8.97 -12.93 -1.24
C GLU A 92 -7.98 -12.29 -2.23
N ILE A 93 -7.00 -11.57 -1.71
CA ILE A 93 -5.83 -11.15 -2.48
C ILE A 93 -4.61 -11.85 -1.88
N GLU A 94 -3.93 -12.63 -2.72
CA GLU A 94 -2.81 -13.50 -2.35
C GLU A 94 -1.64 -13.34 -3.34
N CYS A 95 -0.52 -14.01 -3.07
CA CYS A 95 0.59 -14.15 -4.02
C CYS A 95 0.94 -15.62 -4.25
N ASP A 96 1.45 -15.92 -5.44
CA ASP A 96 1.94 -17.26 -5.79
C ASP A 96 3.26 -17.63 -5.07
N THR A 97 4.02 -16.65 -4.60
CA THR A 97 5.23 -16.81 -3.78
C THR A 97 5.46 -15.59 -2.90
N ILE A 98 6.11 -15.79 -1.76
CA ILE A 98 6.42 -14.75 -0.77
C ILE A 98 7.42 -13.68 -1.26
N THR A 99 8.05 -13.87 -2.41
CA THR A 99 8.99 -12.89 -2.98
C THR A 99 8.30 -11.81 -3.83
N ARG A 100 6.97 -11.86 -3.96
CA ARG A 100 6.21 -10.88 -4.73
C ARG A 100 6.12 -9.56 -4.02
N GLN A 101 6.15 -8.48 -4.79
CA GLN A 101 5.98 -7.12 -4.31
C GLN A 101 4.68 -6.54 -4.86
N LEU A 102 3.95 -5.81 -4.01
CA LEU A 102 2.90 -4.88 -4.41
C LEU A 102 3.39 -3.47 -4.06
N ASN A 103 3.80 -2.71 -5.08
CA ASN A 103 4.25 -1.33 -4.89
C ASN A 103 3.07 -0.37 -5.03
N VAL A 104 2.90 0.51 -4.06
CA VAL A 104 1.88 1.56 -4.06
C VAL A 104 2.57 2.93 -4.02
N TYR A 105 2.31 3.76 -5.03
CA TYR A 105 2.97 5.06 -5.25
C TYR A 105 2.10 6.26 -4.84
N GLY A 106 0.96 6.01 -4.22
CA GLY A 106 -0.04 6.96 -3.76
C GLY A 106 -0.90 6.33 -2.67
N ASP A 107 -2.20 6.65 -2.64
CA ASP A 107 -3.06 6.27 -1.52
C ASP A 107 -3.45 4.78 -1.49
N ILE A 108 -3.54 4.24 -0.27
CA ILE A 108 -4.21 2.96 0.02
C ILE A 108 -5.55 3.31 0.66
N ASN A 109 -6.64 2.89 0.04
CA ASN A 109 -7.99 3.13 0.53
C ASN A 109 -8.81 1.83 0.49
N ILE A 110 -8.75 1.11 1.61
CA ILE A 110 -9.60 -0.05 1.88
C ILE A 110 -10.74 0.45 2.77
N THR A 111 -11.97 0.45 2.27
CA THR A 111 -13.17 0.96 2.98
C THR A 111 -13.97 -0.15 3.67
N THR A 112 -13.74 -1.40 3.28
CA THR A 112 -14.37 -2.58 3.85
C THR A 112 -13.31 -3.64 4.13
N PRO A 113 -13.27 -4.25 5.34
CA PRO A 113 -12.33 -5.31 5.63
C PRO A 113 -12.52 -6.51 4.70
N PHE A 114 -11.43 -7.05 4.17
CA PHE A 114 -11.43 -8.23 3.30
C PHE A 114 -10.27 -9.18 3.62
N ASN A 115 -10.14 -10.28 2.89
CA ASN A 115 -9.08 -11.24 3.12
C ASN A 115 -7.79 -10.86 2.35
N PHE A 116 -6.92 -10.06 2.93
CA PHE A 116 -5.63 -9.69 2.33
C PHE A 116 -4.51 -10.68 2.76
N SER A 117 -4.60 -11.94 2.31
CA SER A 117 -3.61 -13.00 2.55
C SER A 117 -2.32 -12.88 1.71
N PHE A 118 -1.92 -11.66 1.37
CA PHE A 118 -0.73 -11.42 0.58
C PHE A 118 0.51 -11.47 1.48
N ASP A 119 1.24 -12.59 1.46
CA ASP A 119 2.42 -12.84 2.30
C ASP A 119 3.73 -12.22 1.74
N GLY A 120 3.65 -11.50 0.62
CA GLY A 120 4.77 -10.81 0.00
C GLY A 120 5.15 -9.50 0.70
N GLU A 121 5.75 -8.58 -0.06
CA GLU A 121 6.08 -7.23 0.41
C GLU A 121 5.08 -6.21 -0.14
N LEU A 122 4.33 -5.55 0.75
CA LEU A 122 3.54 -4.37 0.41
C LEU A 122 4.44 -3.15 0.57
N ILE A 123 4.90 -2.57 -0.54
CA ILE A 123 5.86 -1.47 -0.54
C ILE A 123 5.13 -0.15 -0.79
N ILE A 124 5.08 0.69 0.23
CA ILE A 124 4.50 2.04 0.18
C ILE A 124 5.61 3.01 -0.17
N ARG A 125 5.61 3.47 -1.43
CA ARG A 125 6.66 4.31 -2.04
C ARG A 125 6.42 5.79 -1.80
N SER A 126 5.17 6.20 -1.89
CA SER A 126 4.69 7.54 -1.59
C SER A 126 3.20 7.38 -1.30
N THR A 127 2.67 8.15 -0.36
CA THR A 127 1.25 8.15 -0.08
C THR A 127 0.90 9.44 0.63
N SER A 128 -0.32 9.95 0.44
CA SER A 128 -0.84 10.99 1.31
C SER A 128 -1.63 10.40 2.47
N SER A 129 -2.24 9.22 2.27
CA SER A 129 -3.15 8.61 3.23
C SER A 129 -3.20 7.08 3.12
N ILE A 130 -3.14 6.41 4.28
CA ILE A 130 -3.27 4.96 4.42
C ILE A 130 -4.54 4.66 5.22
N ARG A 131 -5.58 4.18 4.55
CA ARG A 131 -6.79 3.64 5.17
C ARG A 131 -6.88 2.14 4.90
N THR A 132 -6.95 1.34 5.95
CA THR A 132 -6.97 -0.14 5.86
C THR A 132 -8.28 -0.77 6.32
N SER A 133 -9.16 0.00 6.94
CA SER A 133 -10.36 -0.47 7.66
C SER A 133 -10.05 -1.60 8.63
N PHE A 134 -8.88 -1.55 9.28
CA PHE A 134 -8.42 -2.60 10.18
C PHE A 134 -8.30 -4.00 9.53
N THR A 135 -8.16 -4.05 8.21
CA THR A 135 -7.89 -5.29 7.47
C THR A 135 -6.57 -5.88 7.96
N PRO A 136 -6.52 -7.16 8.39
CA PRO A 136 -5.25 -7.80 8.72
C PRO A 136 -4.35 -7.86 7.50
N LEU A 137 -3.19 -7.21 7.58
CA LEU A 137 -2.18 -7.23 6.52
C LEU A 137 -1.10 -8.27 6.87
N PHE A 138 -1.04 -9.38 6.12
CA PHE A 138 -0.07 -10.46 6.32
C PHE A 138 1.27 -10.22 5.63
N SER A 139 1.33 -9.24 4.74
CA SER A 139 2.55 -8.81 4.05
C SER A 139 3.58 -8.23 5.00
N THR A 140 4.86 -8.30 4.62
CA THR A 140 5.81 -7.32 5.17
C THR A 140 5.43 -5.95 4.60
N ILE A 141 5.07 -5.01 5.47
CA ILE A 141 4.77 -3.63 5.08
C ILE A 141 6.08 -2.85 5.04
N VAL A 142 6.46 -2.35 3.88
CA VAL A 142 7.71 -1.63 3.68
C VAL A 142 7.42 -0.17 3.36
N PHE A 143 7.91 0.73 4.22
CA PHE A 143 7.92 2.17 3.94
C PHE A 143 9.24 2.54 3.26
N ASP A 144 9.17 2.93 1.98
CA ASP A 144 10.34 3.23 1.14
C ASP A 144 10.11 4.47 0.27
N GLY A 145 9.93 5.62 0.94
CA GLY A 145 9.76 6.92 0.30
C GLY A 145 10.76 7.94 0.81
N THR A 146 11.80 8.24 0.02
CA THR A 146 12.83 9.20 0.44
C THR A 146 12.26 10.61 0.54
N GLY A 147 12.20 11.15 1.76
CA GLY A 147 11.62 12.47 2.03
C GLY A 147 10.09 12.49 2.09
N GLU A 148 9.46 11.33 1.94
CA GLU A 148 8.01 11.19 2.00
C GLU A 148 7.51 11.19 3.45
N THR A 149 6.28 11.64 3.62
CA THR A 149 5.55 11.60 4.88
C THR A 149 4.29 10.76 4.70
N PHE A 150 4.23 9.62 5.37
CA PHE A 150 3.09 8.72 5.37
C PHE A 150 2.17 9.08 6.54
N THR A 151 0.86 9.10 6.31
CA THR A 151 -0.12 9.33 7.38
C THR A 151 -1.19 8.25 7.40
N LEU A 152 -1.57 7.80 8.60
CA LEU A 152 -2.71 6.90 8.76
C LEU A 152 -4.01 7.70 8.69
N ALA A 153 -5.03 7.12 8.06
CA ALA A 153 -6.40 7.61 8.07
C ALA A 153 -7.34 6.75 8.91
N ASP A 154 -6.86 5.61 9.41
CA ASP A 154 -7.51 4.77 10.41
C ASP A 154 -6.49 3.85 11.11
N SER A 155 -6.97 3.01 12.02
CA SER A 155 -6.12 2.06 12.74
C SER A 155 -5.54 1.01 11.81
N LEU A 156 -4.24 0.74 11.97
CA LEU A 156 -3.47 -0.22 11.17
C LEU A 156 -3.32 -1.55 11.92
N LEU A 157 -3.54 -2.68 11.22
CA LEU A 157 -3.26 -4.04 11.72
C LEU A 157 -2.24 -4.77 10.83
N SER A 158 -1.00 -4.83 11.31
CA SER A 158 0.10 -5.58 10.68
C SER A 158 0.31 -6.91 11.40
N GLU A 159 -0.06 -8.01 10.75
CA GLU A 159 0.13 -9.37 11.29
C GLU A 159 1.58 -9.88 11.12
N ASN A 160 2.34 -9.24 10.24
CA ASN A 160 3.75 -9.51 9.99
C ASN A 160 4.59 -8.26 10.36
N LYS A 161 5.75 -8.10 9.72
CA LYS A 161 6.70 -7.04 10.01
C LYS A 161 6.38 -5.74 9.27
N ILE A 162 6.54 -4.62 9.97
CA ILE A 162 6.72 -3.30 9.38
C ILE A 162 8.21 -3.00 9.27
N LEU A 163 8.68 -2.61 8.09
CA LEU A 163 10.06 -2.26 7.81
C LEU A 163 10.15 -0.83 7.26
N PHE A 164 10.92 0.01 7.92
CA PHE A 164 11.24 1.35 7.42
C PHE A 164 12.59 1.34 6.70
N LEU A 165 12.55 1.57 5.39
CA LEU A 165 13.73 1.85 4.57
C LEU A 165 13.97 3.36 4.47
N ASN A 166 12.91 4.12 4.16
CA ASN A 166 12.95 5.58 3.98
C ASN A 166 11.60 6.24 4.33
N GLY A 167 11.67 7.49 4.79
CA GLY A 167 10.50 8.35 5.02
C GLY A 167 10.02 8.38 6.48
N SER A 168 8.96 9.13 6.74
CA SER A 168 8.41 9.31 8.10
C SER A 168 6.95 8.90 8.18
N LEU A 169 6.56 8.12 9.19
CA LEU A 169 5.15 7.77 9.44
C LEU A 169 4.62 8.60 10.62
N PHE A 170 3.46 9.22 10.42
CA PHE A 170 2.65 9.84 11.47
C PHE A 170 1.34 9.06 11.62
N THR A 171 1.08 8.58 12.83
CA THR A 171 -0.07 7.70 13.09
C THR A 171 -1.40 8.43 13.22
N GLN A 172 -1.39 9.76 13.30
CA GLN A 172 -2.57 10.63 13.39
C GLN A 172 -3.53 10.24 14.53
N SER A 173 -2.97 9.80 15.66
CA SER A 173 -3.71 9.27 16.83
C SER A 173 -4.51 7.98 16.56
N TYR A 174 -4.29 7.31 15.43
CA TYR A 174 -4.87 6.00 15.15
C TYR A 174 -4.04 4.87 15.73
N ALA A 175 -4.73 3.88 16.30
CA ALA A 175 -4.08 2.74 16.93
C ALA A 175 -3.27 1.91 15.92
N VAL A 176 -2.11 1.42 16.34
CA VAL A 176 -1.25 0.57 15.52
C VAL A 176 -1.04 -0.77 16.20
N TYR A 177 -1.50 -1.83 15.55
CA TYR A 177 -1.31 -3.20 15.99
C TYR A 177 -0.22 -3.81 15.11
N LEU A 178 0.90 -4.18 15.72
CA LEU A 178 2.07 -4.64 15.01
C LEU A 178 2.59 -5.95 15.59
N ASN A 179 2.93 -6.88 14.71
CA ASN A 179 3.76 -8.02 15.11
C ASN A 179 5.19 -7.53 15.36
N SER A 180 5.86 -6.97 14.36
CA SER A 180 7.17 -6.34 14.61
C SER A 180 7.40 -5.10 13.79
N VAL A 181 8.27 -4.21 14.28
CA VAL A 181 8.71 -3.03 13.53
C VAL A 181 10.22 -2.82 13.70
N SER A 182 10.89 -2.46 12.60
CA SER A 182 12.33 -2.15 12.59
C SER A 182 12.67 -1.14 11.50
N CYS A 183 13.82 -0.48 11.65
CA CYS A 183 14.41 0.37 10.62
C CYS A 183 15.63 -0.33 9.99
N ALA A 184 15.76 -0.30 8.65
CA ALA A 184 16.96 -0.79 7.97
C ALA A 184 18.16 0.15 8.13
N GLN A 185 19.37 -0.27 7.78
CA GLN A 185 20.53 0.62 7.79
C GLN A 185 20.39 1.71 6.70
N SER A 186 20.37 3.00 7.07
CA SER A 186 20.37 4.10 6.09
C SER A 186 20.91 5.40 6.70
N THR A 187 21.34 6.32 5.84
CA THR A 187 21.75 7.69 6.18
C THR A 187 20.60 8.70 6.13
N THR A 188 19.42 8.29 5.65
CA THR A 188 18.22 9.12 5.57
C THR A 188 17.44 9.10 6.89
N VAL A 189 16.76 10.21 7.19
CA VAL A 189 15.87 10.30 8.36
C VAL A 189 14.73 9.31 8.19
N LYS A 190 14.52 8.49 9.21
CA LYS A 190 13.34 7.65 9.41
C LYS A 190 12.74 8.02 10.74
N LEU A 191 11.55 8.61 10.71
CA LEU A 191 10.80 8.97 11.91
C LEU A 191 9.51 8.16 11.93
N ILE A 192 9.23 7.55 13.07
CA ILE A 192 7.95 6.90 13.34
C ILE A 192 7.39 7.66 14.53
N ASP A 193 6.44 8.54 14.26
CA ASP A 193 5.77 9.36 15.26
C ASP A 193 4.42 8.73 15.60
N PHE A 194 4.36 8.16 16.80
CA PHE A 194 3.15 7.54 17.31
C PHE A 194 2.15 8.56 17.89
N GLU A 195 2.50 9.84 17.96
CA GLU A 195 1.61 10.92 18.42
C GLU A 195 0.85 10.53 19.69
N SER A 196 -0.50 10.56 19.71
CA SER A 196 -1.34 10.13 20.84
C SER A 196 -1.93 8.72 20.66
N SER A 197 -1.32 7.88 19.84
CA SER A 197 -1.85 6.57 19.46
C SER A 197 -1.62 5.49 20.52
N ASP A 198 -2.52 4.51 20.55
CA ASP A 198 -2.31 3.25 21.25
C ASP A 198 -1.57 2.25 20.35
N ILE A 199 -0.46 1.70 20.84
CA ILE A 199 0.43 0.80 20.09
C ILE A 199 0.38 -0.58 20.73
N HIS A 200 -0.05 -1.59 19.99
CA HIS A 200 -0.14 -2.96 20.46
C HIS A 200 0.95 -3.82 19.81
N VAL A 201 1.90 -4.31 20.61
CA VAL A 201 3.09 -5.02 20.14
C VAL A 201 2.99 -6.50 20.49
N LYS A 202 2.85 -7.35 19.47
CA LYS A 202 2.80 -8.81 19.63
C LYS A 202 4.19 -9.45 19.62
N GLY A 203 5.08 -8.97 18.76
CA GLY A 203 6.46 -9.44 18.61
C GLY A 203 7.43 -8.42 19.19
N PHE A 204 8.00 -7.53 18.38
CA PHE A 204 8.99 -6.58 18.88
C PHE A 204 9.07 -5.23 18.17
N ILE A 205 9.47 -4.21 18.91
CA ILE A 205 9.99 -2.94 18.37
C ILE A 205 11.51 -3.00 18.46
N ASP A 206 12.20 -2.85 17.32
CA ASP A 206 13.66 -2.78 17.27
C ASP A 206 14.15 -1.32 17.28
N LEU A 207 14.65 -0.88 18.44
CA LEU A 207 15.10 0.48 18.68
C LEU A 207 16.60 0.67 18.44
N LEU A 208 17.28 -0.19 17.68
CA LEU A 208 18.69 0.02 17.32
C LEU A 208 18.86 1.44 16.74
N SER A 209 19.34 2.36 17.60
CA SER A 209 19.06 3.80 17.56
C SER A 209 19.81 4.57 16.48
N TRP A 210 20.53 3.84 15.63
CA TRP A 210 21.39 4.36 14.58
C TRP A 210 20.73 4.28 13.20
N TYR A 211 19.47 3.81 13.14
CA TYR A 211 18.74 3.60 11.88
C TYR A 211 17.47 4.41 11.73
N GLY A 212 16.94 4.98 12.80
CA GLY A 212 15.68 5.71 12.80
C GLY A 212 15.29 6.13 14.20
N THR A 213 14.31 7.01 14.29
CA THR A 213 13.75 7.55 15.52
C THR A 213 12.33 7.04 15.67
N PHE A 214 12.03 6.43 16.82
CA PHE A 214 10.68 6.10 17.24
C PHE A 214 10.29 7.11 18.33
N ASP A 215 9.28 7.94 18.06
CA ASP A 215 8.77 8.92 19.01
C ASP A 215 7.49 8.39 19.67
N PHE A 216 7.57 8.16 20.99
CA PHE A 216 6.47 7.69 21.83
C PHE A 216 5.95 8.78 22.78
N SER A 217 6.35 10.04 22.60
CA SER A 217 6.18 11.10 23.61
C SER A 217 4.72 11.39 24.02
N GLY A 218 3.73 11.02 23.20
CA GLY A 218 2.31 11.05 23.55
C GLY A 218 1.59 9.69 23.53
N ALA A 219 2.29 8.60 23.22
CA ALA A 219 1.69 7.31 22.88
C ALA A 219 1.71 6.33 24.05
N ASN A 220 0.75 5.40 24.07
CA ASN A 220 0.78 4.26 24.98
C ASN A 220 1.26 3.01 24.23
N ALA A 221 2.21 2.28 24.80
CA ALA A 221 2.66 1.00 24.27
C ALA A 221 2.20 -0.16 25.14
N TYR A 222 1.41 -1.07 24.55
CA TYR A 222 0.91 -2.30 25.15
C TYR A 222 1.67 -3.48 24.56
N LEU A 223 2.45 -4.16 25.38
CA LEU A 223 3.16 -5.37 24.98
C LEU A 223 2.30 -6.59 25.32
N THR A 224 2.17 -7.53 24.39
CA THR A 224 1.67 -8.88 24.74
C THR A 224 2.70 -9.62 25.60
N GLU A 225 2.38 -10.81 26.12
CA GLU A 225 3.36 -11.63 26.87
C GLU A 225 4.63 -11.95 26.07
N ALA A 226 4.54 -12.03 24.75
CA ALA A 226 5.69 -12.21 23.85
C ALA A 226 6.28 -10.89 23.33
N GLY A 227 5.61 -9.76 23.59
CA GLY A 227 5.95 -8.44 23.11
C GLY A 227 7.19 -7.87 23.79
N GLN A 228 8.14 -7.33 23.01
CA GLN A 228 9.39 -6.78 23.52
C GLN A 228 9.81 -5.48 22.84
N ILE A 229 10.53 -4.63 23.56
CA ILE A 229 11.28 -3.51 22.98
C ILE A 229 12.76 -3.87 23.07
N LYS A 230 13.39 -4.04 21.91
CA LYS A 230 14.81 -4.39 21.78
C LYS A 230 15.62 -3.11 21.66
N GLN A 231 16.71 -3.01 22.42
CA GLN A 231 17.68 -1.92 22.38
C GLN A 231 19.02 -2.41 21.86
#